data_AF-A0A292S3D0-F1
#
_entry.id   AF-A0A292S3D0-F1
#
_cell.length_a   1.000
_cell.length_b   1.000
_cell.length_c   1.000
_cell.angle_alpha   90.00
_cell.angle_beta   90.00
_cell.angle_gamma   90.00
#
_symmetry.space_group_name_H-M   'P 1'
#
loop_
_entity.id
_entity.type
_entity.pdbx_description
1 polymer ?
#
loop_
_entity_poly.entity_id
_entity_poly.type
_entity_poly.pdbx_seq_one_letter_code
_entity_poly.pdbx_strand_id
1 'polypeptide(L)'
;MIETFLTGVLCLFTSFAIVFSGACTHAAKEISGIELASNAFQSVIPFFPIILSIIAVMFALSTLISWAYYGQKAWTFLIGEGKKRVLFFNLAYCLFIIIGSAMNVKSVIDITDAMMIALCVPNIIVLYILAPEIKRDLKTYLVKHNMNFMKF
;
A
#
# COMPACT_ATOMS: atom_id res chain seq x y z
N MET A 1 -1.09 1.89 13.37
CA MET A 1 -1.62 0.55 13.70
C MET A 1 -3.09 0.37 13.33
N ILE A 2 -3.97 1.36 13.50
CA ILE A 2 -5.37 1.20 13.10
C ILE A 2 -5.54 0.99 11.59
N GLU A 3 -4.71 1.64 10.77
CA GLU A 3 -4.75 1.47 9.31
C GLU A 3 -4.47 0.04 8.88
N THR A 4 -3.38 -0.57 9.39
CA THR A 4 -3.03 -1.97 9.06
C THR A 4 -4.11 -2.96 9.52
N PHE A 5 -4.77 -2.67 10.64
CA PHE A 5 -5.90 -3.48 11.10
C PHE A 5 -7.10 -3.37 10.14
N LEU A 6 -7.46 -2.15 9.75
CA LEU A 6 -8.58 -1.92 8.83
C LEU A 6 -8.34 -2.54 7.45
N THR A 7 -7.13 -2.40 6.90
CA THR A 7 -6.76 -3.03 5.62
C THR A 7 -6.81 -4.54 5.71
N GLY A 8 -6.31 -5.14 6.80
CA GLY A 8 -6.37 -6.60 7.00
C GLY A 8 -7.81 -7.11 7.02
N VAL A 9 -8.69 -6.44 7.77
CA VAL A 9 -10.12 -6.78 7.85
C VAL A 9 -10.82 -6.63 6.48
N LEU A 10 -10.53 -5.55 5.74
CA LEU A 10 -11.10 -5.31 4.42
C LEU A 10 -10.66 -6.38 3.39
N CYS A 11 -9.38 -6.75 3.40
CA CYS A 11 -8.86 -7.81 2.53
C CYS A 11 -9.50 -9.18 2.85
N LEU A 12 -9.73 -9.48 4.13
CA LEU A 12 -10.41 -10.70 4.55
C LEU A 12 -11.85 -10.76 4.01
N PHE A 13 -12.63 -9.68 4.16
CA PHE A 13 -14.00 -9.63 3.63
C PHE A 13 -14.04 -9.76 2.09
N THR A 14 -13.10 -9.12 1.40
CA THR A 14 -13.01 -9.19 -0.07
C THR A 14 -12.67 -10.60 -0.54
N SER A 15 -11.69 -11.24 0.09
CA SER A 15 -11.32 -12.64 -0.19
C SER A 15 -12.49 -13.59 0.07
N PHE A 16 -13.19 -13.40 1.19
CA PHE A 16 -14.36 -14.21 1.54
C PHE A 16 -15.48 -14.07 0.49
N ALA A 17 -15.80 -12.83 0.08
CA ALA A 17 -16.80 -12.58 -0.97
C ALA A 17 -16.44 -13.26 -2.30
N ILE A 18 -15.16 -13.17 -2.71
CA ILE A 18 -14.67 -13.81 -3.94
C ILE A 18 -14.81 -15.33 -3.86
N VAL A 19 -14.43 -15.95 -2.74
CA VAL A 19 -14.53 -17.41 -2.56
C VAL A 19 -15.99 -17.89 -2.57
N PHE A 20 -16.89 -17.20 -1.86
CA PHE A 20 -18.30 -17.59 -1.77
C PHE A 20 -19.08 -17.35 -3.07
N SER A 21 -18.72 -16.34 -3.86
CA SER A 21 -19.35 -16.08 -5.17
C SER A 21 -19.04 -17.14 -6.23
N GLY A 22 -18.07 -18.04 -5.98
CA GLY A 22 -17.61 -19.01 -6.97
C GLY A 22 -16.80 -18.41 -8.12
N ALA A 23 -16.48 -17.11 -8.10
CA ALA A 23 -15.70 -16.46 -9.15
C ALA A 23 -14.29 -17.08 -9.34
N CYS A 24 -13.75 -17.75 -8.32
CA CYS A 24 -12.48 -18.46 -8.38
C CYS A 24 -12.46 -19.64 -9.37
N THR A 25 -13.59 -20.29 -9.67
CA THR A 25 -13.62 -21.49 -10.52
C THR A 25 -13.68 -21.17 -12.01
N HIS A 26 -14.24 -20.02 -12.39
CA HIS A 26 -14.34 -19.58 -13.79
C HIS A 26 -13.14 -18.73 -14.25
N ALA A 27 -12.26 -18.32 -13.35
CA ALA A 27 -11.21 -17.32 -13.58
C ALA A 27 -9.77 -17.85 -13.49
N ALA A 28 -9.56 -19.17 -13.59
CA ALA A 28 -8.25 -19.81 -13.38
C ALA A 28 -7.16 -19.45 -14.41
N LYS A 29 -7.45 -18.62 -15.42
CA LYS A 29 -6.46 -18.11 -16.38
C LYS A 29 -6.63 -16.61 -16.60
N GLU A 30 -5.63 -15.85 -16.15
CA GLU A 30 -5.27 -14.51 -16.64
C GLU A 30 -6.23 -13.33 -16.35
N ILE A 31 -7.18 -13.45 -15.43
CA ILE A 31 -8.06 -12.31 -15.09
C ILE A 31 -7.35 -11.36 -14.10
N SER A 32 -7.45 -10.05 -14.34
CA SER A 32 -6.94 -9.01 -13.44
C SER A 32 -7.68 -9.02 -12.10
N GLY A 33 -6.99 -8.74 -10.98
CA GLY A 33 -7.58 -8.84 -9.64
C GLY A 33 -8.83 -7.98 -9.42
N ILE A 34 -8.91 -6.82 -10.06
CA ILE A 34 -10.09 -5.93 -10.01
C ILE A 34 -11.29 -6.56 -10.76
N GLU A 35 -11.02 -7.21 -11.88
CA GLU A 35 -12.03 -7.85 -12.71
C GLU A 35 -12.58 -9.11 -12.03
N LEU A 36 -11.73 -9.86 -11.32
CA LEU A 36 -12.15 -10.97 -10.47
C LEU A 36 -13.13 -10.51 -9.37
N ALA A 37 -12.81 -9.42 -8.68
CA ALA A 37 -13.69 -8.85 -7.66
C ALA A 37 -15.00 -8.32 -8.28
N SER A 38 -14.90 -7.63 -9.43
CA SER A 38 -16.08 -7.14 -10.15
C SER A 38 -17.03 -8.28 -10.52
N ASN A 39 -16.52 -9.38 -11.07
CA ASN A 39 -17.32 -10.55 -11.44
C ASN A 39 -17.95 -11.23 -10.22
N ALA A 40 -17.21 -11.34 -9.12
CA ALA A 40 -17.71 -11.86 -7.85
C ALA A 40 -18.91 -11.05 -7.33
N PHE A 41 -18.78 -9.73 -7.27
CA PHE A 41 -19.86 -8.87 -6.78
C PHE A 41 -21.00 -8.70 -7.78
N GLN A 42 -20.74 -8.75 -9.08
CA GLN A 42 -21.78 -8.70 -10.12
C GLN A 42 -22.74 -9.89 -10.02
N SER A 43 -22.28 -11.05 -9.55
CA SER A 43 -23.14 -12.23 -9.32
C SER A 43 -24.24 -11.98 -8.27
N VAL A 44 -24.02 -11.04 -7.34
CA VAL A 44 -24.94 -10.69 -6.26
C VAL A 44 -25.68 -9.38 -6.56
N ILE A 45 -24.99 -8.39 -7.14
CA ILE A 45 -25.52 -7.05 -7.42
C ILE A 45 -25.13 -6.61 -8.84
N PRO A 46 -26.08 -6.53 -9.79
CA PRO A 46 -25.76 -6.32 -11.21
C PRO A 46 -25.21 -4.93 -11.55
N PHE A 47 -25.48 -3.89 -10.75
CA PHE A 47 -24.96 -2.52 -10.98
C PHE A 47 -23.62 -2.23 -10.28
N PHE A 48 -23.11 -3.19 -9.51
CA PHE A 48 -21.90 -3.01 -8.70
C PHE A 48 -20.62 -2.68 -9.48
N PRO A 49 -20.38 -3.21 -10.70
CA PRO A 49 -19.16 -2.91 -11.47
C PRO A 49 -18.92 -1.41 -11.71
N ILE A 50 -19.99 -0.65 -11.95
CA ILE A 50 -19.90 0.81 -12.20
C ILE A 50 -19.44 1.53 -10.93
N ILE A 51 -20.00 1.18 -9.78
CA ILE A 51 -19.64 1.76 -8.50
C ILE A 51 -18.20 1.37 -8.11
N LEU A 52 -17.84 0.09 -8.30
CA LEU A 52 -16.50 -0.40 -8.02
C LEU A 52 -15.44 0.34 -8.85
N SER A 53 -15.72 0.63 -10.12
CA SER A 53 -14.82 1.41 -10.98
C SER A 53 -14.57 2.82 -10.43
N ILE A 54 -15.63 3.53 -10.02
CA ILE A 54 -15.49 4.88 -9.40
C ILE A 54 -14.66 4.80 -8.12
N ILE A 55 -14.95 3.84 -7.25
CA ILE A 55 -14.21 3.63 -6.00
C ILE A 55 -12.74 3.29 -6.28
N ALA A 56 -12.47 2.42 -7.25
CA ALA A 56 -11.12 2.00 -7.61
C ALA A 56 -10.28 3.17 -8.13
N VAL A 57 -10.87 4.06 -8.94
CA VAL A 57 -10.19 5.28 -9.40
C VAL A 57 -9.87 6.21 -8.22
N MET A 58 -10.82 6.45 -7.32
CA MET A 58 -10.57 7.26 -6.13
C MET A 58 -9.48 6.67 -5.24
N PHE A 59 -9.47 5.34 -5.08
CA PHE A 59 -8.46 4.62 -4.29
C PHE A 59 -7.07 4.71 -4.95
N ALA A 60 -6.99 4.53 -6.27
CA ALA A 60 -5.75 4.66 -7.02
C ALA A 60 -5.19 6.08 -6.93
N LEU A 61 -6.03 7.11 -7.06
CA LEU A 61 -5.62 8.51 -6.92
C LEU A 61 -5.06 8.80 -5.52
N SER A 62 -5.76 8.35 -4.47
CA SER A 62 -5.28 8.51 -3.09
C SER A 62 -3.89 7.88 -2.89
N THR A 63 -3.72 6.67 -3.42
CA THR A 63 -2.43 5.94 -3.35
C THR A 63 -1.33 6.71 -4.08
N LEU A 64 -1.60 7.18 -5.30
CA LEU A 64 -0.62 7.97 -6.08
C LEU A 64 -0.19 9.25 -5.35
N ILE A 65 -1.10 9.93 -4.65
CA ILE A 65 -0.79 11.14 -3.89
C ILE A 65 0.09 10.82 -2.68
N SER A 66 -0.24 9.77 -1.92
CA SER A 66 0.58 9.36 -0.76
C SER A 66 2.00 8.94 -1.17
N TRP A 67 2.13 8.17 -2.26
CA TRP A 67 3.43 7.77 -2.79
C TRP A 67 4.25 8.95 -3.33
N ALA A 68 3.59 9.92 -3.98
CA ALA A 68 4.26 11.15 -4.40
C ALA A 68 4.84 11.90 -3.19
N TYR A 69 4.08 12.01 -2.10
CA TYR A 69 4.52 12.68 -0.88
C TYR A 69 5.71 11.98 -0.22
N TYR A 70 5.63 10.65 -0.04
CA TYR A 70 6.73 9.88 0.54
C TYR A 70 8.00 9.95 -0.32
N GLY A 71 7.86 9.82 -1.64
CA GLY A 71 8.97 9.95 -2.57
C GLY A 71 9.59 11.36 -2.56
N GLN A 72 8.78 12.41 -2.51
CA GLN A 72 9.27 13.78 -2.44
C GLN A 72 10.06 14.04 -1.14
N LYS A 73 9.60 13.49 0.00
CA LYS A 73 10.33 13.58 1.27
C LYS A 73 11.67 12.84 1.22
N ALA A 74 11.69 11.63 0.68
CA ALA A 74 12.93 10.87 0.50
C ALA A 74 13.91 11.59 -0.44
N TRP A 75 13.42 12.16 -1.55
CA TRP A 75 14.21 12.95 -2.49
C TRP A 75 14.82 14.20 -1.83
N THR A 76 14.01 14.90 -1.04
CA THR A 76 14.43 16.09 -0.30
C THR A 76 15.50 15.76 0.75
N PHE A 77 15.40 14.59 1.40
CA PHE A 77 16.41 14.10 2.34
C PHE A 77 17.74 13.78 1.66
N LEU A 78 17.71 13.16 0.47
CA LEU A 78 18.93 12.76 -0.26
C LEU A 78 19.68 13.93 -0.90
N ILE A 79 18.95 14.86 -1.53
CA ILE A 79 19.56 15.88 -2.41
C ILE A 79 19.51 17.27 -1.76
N GLY A 80 18.68 17.47 -0.73
CA GLY A 80 18.50 18.73 -0.02
C GLY A 80 17.33 19.58 -0.53
N GLU A 81 16.80 20.44 0.34
CA GLU A 81 15.61 21.26 0.09
C GLU A 81 15.78 22.28 -1.04
N GLY A 82 14.79 22.36 -1.93
CA GLY A 82 14.75 23.39 -2.97
C GLY A 82 13.52 23.30 -3.86
N LYS A 83 12.84 24.44 -4.10
CA LYS A 83 11.62 24.52 -4.93
C LYS A 83 11.81 23.95 -6.34
N LYS A 84 12.96 24.19 -6.98
CA LYS A 84 13.29 23.66 -8.31
C LYS A 84 13.46 22.13 -8.31
N ARG A 85 14.01 21.56 -7.23
CA ARG A 85 14.26 20.11 -7.09
C ARG A 85 12.97 19.34 -6.82
N VAL A 86 12.07 19.94 -6.04
CA VAL A 86 10.72 19.42 -5.82
C VAL A 86 9.93 19.43 -7.13
N LEU A 87 9.99 20.52 -7.90
CA LEU A 87 9.33 20.59 -9.20
C LEU A 87 9.83 19.51 -10.16
N PHE A 88 11.15 19.29 -10.21
CA PHE A 88 11.76 18.24 -11.03
C PHE A 88 11.28 16.84 -10.61
N PHE A 89 11.24 16.56 -9.30
CA PHE A 89 10.73 15.29 -8.78
C PHE A 89 9.26 15.06 -9.19
N ASN A 90 8.40 16.07 -9.02
CA ASN A 90 6.98 15.97 -9.38
C ASN A 90 6.79 15.73 -10.88
N LEU A 91 7.60 16.39 -11.72
CA LEU A 91 7.55 16.19 -13.17
C LEU A 91 8.00 14.76 -13.55
N ALA A 92 9.11 14.29 -12.96
CA ALA A 92 9.59 12.93 -13.17
C ALA A 92 8.56 11.89 -12.70
N TYR A 93 7.94 12.10 -11.54
CA TYR A 93 6.91 11.22 -11.01
C TYR A 93 5.70 11.10 -11.95
N CYS A 94 5.21 12.22 -12.48
CA CYS A 94 4.13 12.20 -13.48
C CYS A 94 4.53 11.44 -14.76
N LEU A 95 5.77 11.57 -15.23
CA LEU A 95 6.26 10.79 -16.38
C LEU A 95 6.28 9.29 -16.08
N PHE A 96 6.72 8.88 -14.89
CA PHE A 96 6.70 7.48 -14.47
C PHE A 96 5.27 6.92 -14.36
N ILE A 97 4.28 7.71 -13.98
CA ILE A 97 2.86 7.28 -14.00
C ILE A 97 2.42 6.93 -15.43
N ILE A 98 2.77 7.77 -16.42
CA ILE A 98 2.42 7.55 -17.83
C ILE A 98 3.11 6.29 -18.36
N ILE A 99 4.38 6.08 -18.01
CA ILE A 99 5.11 4.87 -18.40
C ILE A 99 4.47 3.64 -17.74
N GLY A 100 4.17 3.71 -16.45
CA GLY A 100 3.55 2.62 -15.69
C GLY A 100 2.17 2.22 -16.21
N SER A 101 1.36 3.17 -16.70
CA SER A 101 0.06 2.87 -17.30
C SER A 101 0.15 2.16 -18.65
N ALA A 102 1.27 2.27 -19.35
CA ALA A 102 1.53 1.58 -20.62
C ALA A 102 2.13 0.17 -20.45
N MET A 103 2.58 -0.20 -19.25
CA MET A 103 3.19 -1.50 -18.96
C MET A 103 2.14 -2.56 -18.60
N ASN A 104 2.48 -3.84 -18.83
CA ASN A 104 1.65 -4.95 -18.40
C ASN A 104 1.55 -5.02 -16.87
N VAL A 105 0.35 -5.28 -16.36
CA VAL A 105 0.04 -5.34 -14.92
C VAL A 105 0.97 -6.28 -14.17
N LYS A 106 1.25 -7.47 -14.73
CA LYS A 106 2.15 -8.45 -14.12
C LYS A 106 3.58 -7.91 -13.96
N SER A 107 4.13 -7.31 -15.00
CA SER A 107 5.48 -6.73 -14.98
C SER A 107 5.59 -5.58 -13.99
N VAL A 108 4.56 -4.74 -13.88
CA VAL A 108 4.53 -3.65 -12.89
C VAL A 108 4.53 -4.22 -11.47
N ILE A 109 3.72 -5.25 -11.20
CA ILE A 109 3.66 -5.91 -9.89
C ILE A 109 5.03 -6.51 -9.53
N ASP A 110 5.65 -7.26 -10.44
CA ASP A 110 6.95 -7.90 -10.20
C ASP A 110 8.05 -6.86 -9.86
N ILE A 111 8.06 -5.72 -10.57
CA ILE A 111 9.01 -4.63 -10.30
C ILE A 111 8.70 -3.98 -8.94
N THR A 112 7.43 -3.72 -8.62
CA THR A 112 7.05 -3.11 -7.33
C THR A 112 7.39 -4.00 -6.14
N ASP A 113 7.21 -5.32 -6.28
CA ASP A 113 7.54 -6.28 -5.23
C ASP A 113 9.06 -6.32 -4.99
N ALA A 114 9.86 -6.34 -6.06
CA ALA A 114 11.31 -6.27 -5.96
C ALA A 114 11.79 -4.98 -5.26
N MET A 115 11.20 -3.83 -5.60
CA MET A 115 11.51 -2.55 -4.96
C MET A 115 11.10 -2.50 -3.48
N MET A 116 9.94 -3.05 -3.15
CA MET A 116 9.45 -3.15 -1.76
C MET A 116 10.36 -4.01 -0.91
N ILE A 117 10.80 -5.16 -1.42
CA ILE A 117 11.75 -6.04 -0.72
C ILE A 117 13.08 -5.30 -0.51
N ALA A 118 13.59 -4.62 -1.54
CA ALA A 118 14.83 -3.85 -1.44
C ALA A 118 14.77 -2.74 -0.37
N LEU A 119 13.62 -2.08 -0.19
CA LEU A 119 13.41 -1.08 0.87
C LEU A 119 13.19 -1.71 2.26
N CYS A 120 12.49 -2.84 2.30
CA CYS A 120 12.08 -3.51 3.54
C CYS A 120 13.28 -4.10 4.30
N VAL A 121 14.20 -4.75 3.59
CA VAL A 121 15.38 -5.41 4.18
C VAL A 121 16.22 -4.47 5.05
N PRO A 122 16.73 -3.32 4.55
CA PRO A 122 17.53 -2.42 5.38
C PRO A 122 16.73 -1.83 6.54
N ASN A 123 15.44 -1.52 6.34
CA ASN A 123 14.57 -1.00 7.40
C ASN A 123 14.41 -1.99 8.55
N ILE A 124 14.17 -3.28 8.26
CA ILE A 124 14.06 -4.33 9.28
C ILE A 124 15.36 -4.49 10.06
N ILE A 125 16.51 -4.46 9.36
CA ILE A 125 17.83 -4.58 10.01
C ILE A 125 18.06 -3.42 10.99
N VAL A 126 17.80 -2.18 10.56
CA VAL A 126 17.93 -0.99 11.41
C VAL A 126 16.98 -1.07 12.61
N LEU A 127 15.73 -1.48 12.40
CA LEU A 127 14.74 -1.60 13.46
C LEU A 127 15.13 -2.67 14.48
N TYR A 128 15.75 -3.77 14.05
CA TYR A 128 16.27 -4.79 14.95
C TYR A 128 17.42 -4.28 15.82
N ILE A 129 18.34 -3.48 15.24
CA ILE A 129 19.43 -2.84 15.99
C ILE A 129 18.89 -1.80 16.98
N LEU A 130 17.84 -1.06 16.60
CA LEU A 130 17.24 0.01 17.41
C LEU A 130 16.19 -0.50 18.42
N ALA A 131 15.76 -1.75 18.30
CA ALA A 131 14.81 -2.40 19.21
C ALA A 131 15.12 -2.22 20.72
N PRO A 132 16.37 -2.39 21.21
CA PRO A 132 16.68 -2.16 22.63
C PRO A 132 16.48 -0.71 23.07
N GLU A 133 16.77 0.27 22.19
CA GLU A 133 16.59 1.69 22.48
C GLU A 133 15.10 2.05 22.53
N ILE A 134 14.32 1.57 21.56
CA ILE A 134 12.85 1.74 21.56
C ILE A 134 12.22 1.12 22.81
N LYS A 135 12.71 -0.04 23.28
CA LYS A 135 12.22 -0.67 24.52
C LYS A 135 12.49 0.21 25.74
N ARG A 136 13.63 0.91 25.78
CA ARG A 136 13.96 1.86 26.87
C ARG A 136 13.06 3.09 26.85
N ASP A 137 12.82 3.64 25.67
CA ASP A 137 11.98 4.83 25.51
C ASP A 137 10.51 4.53 25.82
N LEU A 138 10.02 3.35 25.38
CA LEU A 138 8.70 2.86 25.72
C LEU A 138 8.52 2.71 27.24
N LYS A 139 9.52 2.15 27.94
CA LYS A 139 9.49 2.03 29.40
C LYS A 139 9.41 3.40 30.07
N THR A 140 10.17 4.38 29.58
CA THR A 140 10.14 5.77 30.09
C THR A 140 8.78 6.42 29.87
N TYR A 141 8.18 6.22 28.69
CA TYR A 141 6.85 6.72 28.35
C TYR A 141 5.75 6.11 29.24
N LEU A 142 5.79 4.80 29.47
CA LEU A 142 4.81 4.09 30.31
C LEU A 142 4.88 4.55 31.78
N VAL A 143 6.08 4.75 32.32
CA VAL A 143 6.28 5.30 33.67
C VAL A 143 5.70 6.71 33.76
N LYS A 144 5.93 7.56 32.75
CA LYS A 144 5.41 8.93 32.71
C LYS A 144 3.87 8.99 32.68
N HIS A 145 3.22 8.03 32.02
CA HIS A 145 1.76 7.98 31.90
C HIS A 145 1.09 7.02 32.90
N ASN A 146 1.82 6.52 33.90
CA ASN A 146 1.31 5.60 34.93
C ASN A 146 0.58 4.36 34.36
N MET A 147 0.96 3.94 33.15
CA MET A 147 0.39 2.80 32.47
C MET A 147 1.21 1.55 32.82
N ASN A 148 0.75 0.78 33.79
CA ASN A 148 1.35 -0.50 34.20
C ASN A 148 0.99 -1.61 33.20
N PHE A 149 1.47 -1.52 31.95
CA PHE A 149 1.44 -2.66 31.04
C PHE A 149 2.62 -3.57 31.35
N MET A 150 2.25 -4.74 31.86
CA MET A 150 3.04 -5.80 32.45
C MET A 150 4.32 -6.14 31.64
N LYS A 151 5.41 -6.34 32.38
CA LYS A 151 6.73 -6.87 32.01
C LYS A 151 6.73 -7.70 30.70
N PHE A 152 7.44 -7.19 29.69
CA PHE A 152 8.09 -7.96 28.62
C PHE A 152 9.61 -7.81 28.71
#